data_AF-A0A2J7Q4M7-F1
#
_entry.id   AF-A0A2J7Q4M7-F1
#
_cell.length_a   1.000
_cell.length_b   1.000
_cell.length_c   1.000
_cell.angle_alpha   90.00
_cell.angle_beta   90.00
_cell.angle_gamma   90.00
#
_symmetry.space_group_name_H-M   'P 1'
#
loop_
_entity.id
_entity.type
_entity.pdbx_description
1 polymer ?
#
loop_
_entity_poly.entity_id
_entity_poly.type
_entity_poly.pdbx_seq_one_letter_code
_entity_poly.pdbx_strand_id
1 'polypeptide(L)'
;MPVQCADDPLGYFELFFDDDLITMIVNETNRYAEDFLAHQKEKNPDPKKSPFQKWVITTSNEIRVYLSLLMLMGIIQKPNLRVYFSRKHMLEAPFFPTVMNEEMFLLLTRFLHFVDNVCARTYETRADVFYMDNFYTSPDLFQRLVQRTTDAVGTVKIMRKGMPIDLKKKLKKGEVVSAKCGKLVALKCKYKRDVSVLTTKHSDEMQPVSRKGGLEFVNKPMCVIEYNKYMGGVDLKDQLLETFLLERKRQKAWYKKLFNHLVNTAVLNAYILYCKAGNKRDNLLFRINLVNKIIAKSHGQNLEKCKGRPSDTDMECTRLTGQHFIRENPKTET
;
A
#
# COMPACT_ATOMS: atom_id res chain seq x y z
N MET A 1 22.71 -10.78 -0.77
CA MET A 1 23.21 -10.85 0.63
C MET A 1 22.40 -11.90 1.37
N PRO A 2 23.03 -12.81 2.13
CA PRO A 2 22.29 -13.79 2.91
C PRO A 2 21.68 -13.08 4.14
N VAL A 3 20.35 -13.02 4.20
CA VAL A 3 19.61 -12.47 5.35
C VAL A 3 19.87 -13.41 6.53
N GLN A 4 20.57 -12.91 7.55
CA GLN A 4 21.09 -13.68 8.68
C GLN A 4 20.01 -14.24 9.64
N CYS A 5 18.72 -14.07 9.33
CA CYS A 5 17.65 -14.74 10.06
C CYS A 5 16.46 -14.88 9.11
N ALA A 6 16.31 -16.06 8.49
CA ALA A 6 15.22 -16.32 7.54
C ALA A 6 13.84 -16.02 8.13
N ASP A 7 13.71 -16.04 9.46
CA ASP A 7 12.45 -15.94 10.20
C ASP A 7 12.23 -14.59 10.91
N ASP A 8 13.04 -13.56 10.66
CA ASP A 8 12.89 -12.26 11.32
C ASP A 8 12.18 -11.19 10.45
N PRO A 9 10.90 -10.84 10.73
CA PRO A 9 10.20 -9.77 10.01
C PRO A 9 10.91 -8.41 10.04
N LEU A 10 11.61 -8.10 11.15
CA LEU A 10 12.28 -6.82 11.31
C LEU A 10 13.45 -6.68 10.32
N GLY A 11 14.31 -7.69 10.23
CA GLY A 11 15.41 -7.71 9.28
C GLY A 11 14.99 -7.50 7.82
N TYR A 12 13.83 -8.03 7.39
CA TYR A 12 13.33 -7.76 6.03
C TYR A 12 12.80 -6.35 5.84
N PHE A 13 12.20 -5.74 6.88
CA PHE A 13 11.73 -4.36 6.83
C PHE A 13 12.90 -3.36 6.80
N GLU A 14 13.96 -3.64 7.56
CA GLU A 14 15.16 -2.80 7.64
C GLU A 14 15.95 -2.76 6.31
N LEU A 15 15.66 -3.66 5.35
CA LEU A 15 16.17 -3.54 3.97
C LEU A 15 15.61 -2.33 3.21
N PHE A 16 14.45 -1.80 3.64
CA PHE A 16 13.77 -0.67 3.01
C PHE A 16 13.75 0.58 3.90
N PHE A 17 13.78 0.38 5.22
CA PHE A 17 13.83 1.42 6.24
C PHE A 17 15.03 1.18 7.14
N ASP A 18 16.22 1.42 6.59
CA ASP A 18 17.48 1.29 7.30
C ASP A 18 17.71 2.44 8.30
N ASP A 19 18.77 2.30 9.11
CA ASP A 19 19.09 3.27 10.15
C ASP A 19 19.47 4.64 9.59
N ASP A 20 20.03 4.70 8.38
CA ASP A 20 20.39 5.94 7.69
C ASP A 20 19.13 6.71 7.27
N LEU A 21 18.15 6.04 6.67
CA LEU A 21 16.87 6.64 6.31
C LEU A 21 16.12 7.13 7.56
N ILE A 22 16.10 6.33 8.63
CA ILE A 22 15.47 6.74 9.90
C ILE A 22 16.17 7.98 10.47
N THR A 23 17.50 8.01 10.46
CA THR A 23 18.28 9.16 10.94
C THR A 23 18.03 10.40 10.10
N MET A 24 17.92 10.26 8.77
CA MET A 24 17.52 11.35 7.89
C MET A 24 16.12 11.89 8.25
N ILE A 25 15.13 11.02 8.46
CA ILE A 25 13.77 11.44 8.87
C ILE A 25 13.81 12.20 10.20
N VAL A 26 14.58 11.71 11.18
CA VAL A 26 14.76 12.36 12.49
C VAL A 26 15.32 13.76 12.31
N ASN A 27 16.42 13.91 11.57
CA ASN A 27 17.10 15.19 11.38
C ASN A 27 16.18 16.22 10.72
N GLU A 28 15.50 15.83 9.64
CA GLU A 28 14.62 16.74 8.90
C GLU A 28 13.34 17.08 9.68
N THR A 29 12.81 16.13 10.46
CA THR A 29 11.65 16.38 11.33
C THR A 29 11.99 17.36 12.45
N ASN A 30 13.16 17.21 13.09
CA ASN A 30 13.61 18.11 14.14
C ASN A 30 13.89 19.52 13.60
N ARG A 31 14.63 19.62 12.49
CA ARG A 31 14.89 20.90 11.80
C ARG A 31 13.60 21.65 11.49
N TYR A 32 12.65 20.97 10.85
CA TYR A 32 11.36 21.60 10.49
C TYR A 32 10.56 22.06 11.73
N ALA A 33 10.59 21.29 12.82
CA ALA A 33 9.92 21.68 14.06
C ALA A 33 10.56 22.93 14.68
N GLU A 34 11.89 23.00 14.72
CA GLU A 34 12.64 24.17 15.21
C GLU A 34 12.32 25.43 14.40
N ASP A 35 12.40 25.34 13.07
CA ASP A 35 12.06 26.44 12.16
C ASP A 35 10.62 26.90 12.38
N PHE A 36 9.67 25.98 12.45
CA PHE A 36 8.26 26.31 12.68
C PHE A 36 8.06 27.05 14.01
N LEU A 37 8.70 26.58 15.08
CA LEU A 37 8.59 27.18 16.41
C LEU A 37 9.23 28.57 16.47
N ALA A 38 10.36 28.77 15.79
CA ALA A 38 11.00 30.09 15.66
C ALA A 38 10.06 31.10 14.99
N HIS A 39 9.51 30.75 13.81
CA HIS A 39 8.56 31.60 13.09
C HIS A 39 7.26 31.87 13.87
N GLN A 40 6.79 30.93 14.69
CA GLN A 40 5.62 31.14 15.55
C GLN A 40 5.89 32.14 16.68
N LYS A 41 7.09 32.11 17.29
CA LYS A 41 7.49 33.07 18.32
C LYS A 41 7.56 34.50 17.78
N GLU A 42 8.06 34.67 16.55
CA GLU A 42 8.06 35.97 15.87
C GLU A 42 6.65 36.53 15.63
N LYS A 43 5.69 35.67 15.28
CA LYS A 43 4.31 36.08 14.99
C LYS A 43 3.44 36.25 16.23
N ASN A 44 3.74 35.58 17.34
CA ASN A 44 2.99 35.69 18.59
C ASN A 44 3.93 35.63 19.82
N PRO A 45 4.35 36.79 20.37
CA PRO A 45 5.32 36.88 21.45
C PRO A 45 4.83 36.43 22.84
N ASP A 46 3.53 36.18 23.05
CA ASP A 46 2.99 35.64 24.31
C ASP A 46 2.52 34.18 24.13
N PRO A 47 3.43 33.20 24.31
CA PRO A 47 3.23 31.86 23.80
C PRO A 47 2.62 30.91 24.85
N LYS A 48 2.19 31.41 26.02
CA LYS A 48 1.79 30.62 27.21
C LYS A 48 0.63 29.64 27.00
N LYS A 49 0.02 29.60 25.82
CA LYS A 49 -1.07 28.68 25.45
C LYS A 49 -0.83 27.89 24.15
N SER A 50 0.37 27.94 23.57
CA SER A 50 0.65 27.22 22.33
C SER A 50 0.87 25.72 22.59
N PRO A 51 0.05 24.82 21.99
CA PRO A 51 0.24 23.38 22.16
C PRO A 51 1.57 22.87 21.57
N PHE A 52 2.30 23.71 20.82
CA PHE A 52 3.55 23.35 20.16
C PHE A 52 4.79 23.51 21.06
N GLN A 53 4.68 24.21 22.19
CA GLN A 53 5.81 24.42 23.10
C GLN A 53 6.32 23.13 23.77
N LYS A 54 5.51 22.07 23.74
CA LYS A 54 5.87 20.76 24.30
C LYS A 54 6.66 19.88 23.33
N TRP A 55 7.03 20.39 22.16
CA TRP A 55 7.90 19.65 21.25
C TRP A 55 9.23 19.33 21.95
N VAL A 56 9.59 18.05 21.88
CA VAL A 56 10.89 17.53 22.31
C VAL A 56 11.57 16.98 21.06
N ILE A 57 12.88 17.21 20.94
CA ILE A 57 13.70 16.67 19.86
C ILE A 57 13.46 15.17 19.76
N THR A 58 13.03 14.71 18.59
CA THR A 58 12.69 13.32 18.40
C THR A 58 13.91 12.46 18.17
N THR A 59 13.84 11.19 18.55
CA THR A 59 14.91 10.20 18.39
C THR A 59 14.53 9.13 17.37
N SER A 60 15.53 8.37 16.88
CA SER A 60 15.29 7.24 15.97
C SER A 60 14.35 6.19 16.59
N ASN A 61 14.37 5.99 17.91
CA ASN A 61 13.45 5.08 18.59
C ASN A 61 12.01 5.59 18.55
N GLU A 62 11.79 6.88 18.77
CA GLU A 62 10.46 7.47 18.69
C GLU A 62 9.89 7.42 17.28
N ILE A 63 10.70 7.67 16.24
CA ILE A 63 10.28 7.52 14.84
C ILE A 63 9.94 6.06 14.52
N ARG A 64 10.73 5.08 15.00
CA ARG A 64 10.42 3.65 14.84
C ARG A 64 9.11 3.25 15.54
N VAL A 65 8.86 3.76 16.74
CA VAL A 65 7.60 3.54 17.47
C VAL A 65 6.43 4.22 16.77
N TYR A 66 6.63 5.43 16.26
CA TYR A 66 5.65 6.13 15.44
C TYR A 66 5.26 5.33 14.19
N LEU A 67 6.24 4.78 13.46
CA LEU A 67 6.01 3.92 12.30
C LEU A 67 5.25 2.64 12.69
N SER A 68 5.59 2.03 13.82
CA SER A 68 4.88 0.88 14.37
C SER A 68 3.40 1.18 14.61
N LEU A 69 3.10 2.33 15.21
CA LEU A 69 1.72 2.76 15.41
C LEU A 69 1.02 3.05 14.08
N LEU A 70 1.69 3.65 13.08
CA LEU A 70 1.13 3.81 11.73
C LEU A 70 0.76 2.47 11.08
N MET A 71 1.62 1.46 11.21
CA MET A 71 1.35 0.11 10.72
C MET A 71 0.13 -0.50 11.42
N LEU A 72 -0.01 -0.32 12.73
CA LEU A 72 -1.19 -0.76 13.48
C LEU A 72 -2.46 -0.01 13.09
N MET A 73 -2.37 1.28 12.76
CA MET A 73 -3.52 2.04 12.24
C MET A 73 -3.99 1.48 10.88
N GLY A 74 -3.08 0.90 10.09
CA GLY A 74 -3.40 0.17 8.87
C GLY A 74 -4.30 -1.05 9.13
N ILE A 75 -4.10 -1.72 10.28
CA ILE A 75 -4.87 -2.88 10.73
C ILE A 75 -6.17 -2.45 11.42
N ILE A 76 -6.09 -1.47 12.33
CA ILE A 76 -7.20 -1.01 13.17
C ILE A 76 -7.64 0.36 12.67
N GLN A 77 -8.57 0.44 11.72
CA GLN A 77 -8.99 1.72 11.15
C GLN A 77 -9.98 2.47 12.07
N LYS A 78 -9.56 3.62 12.62
CA LYS A 78 -10.43 4.54 13.39
C LYS A 78 -10.64 5.88 12.66
N PRO A 79 -11.77 6.59 12.84
CA PRO A 79 -12.15 7.73 11.99
C PRO A 79 -11.21 8.94 12.03
N ASN A 80 -10.49 9.17 13.13
CA ASN A 80 -9.47 10.22 13.23
C ASN A 80 -8.37 9.81 14.23
N LEU A 81 -7.26 10.57 14.27
CA LEU A 81 -6.07 10.20 15.04
C LEU A 81 -6.32 10.17 16.55
N ARG A 82 -7.17 11.06 17.07
CA ARG A 82 -7.45 11.14 18.52
C ARG A 82 -8.22 9.94 19.03
N VAL A 83 -9.07 9.32 18.20
CA VAL A 83 -9.85 8.14 18.61
C VAL A 83 -8.97 6.94 18.94
N TYR A 84 -7.75 6.86 18.40
CA TYR A 84 -6.79 5.81 18.77
C TYR A 84 -6.33 5.89 20.23
N PHE A 85 -6.36 7.09 20.81
CA PHE A 85 -5.92 7.36 22.19
C PHE A 85 -7.11 7.59 23.15
N SER A 86 -8.35 7.40 22.67
CA SER A 86 -9.56 7.57 23.46
C SER A 86 -9.65 6.56 24.61
N ARG A 87 -10.05 7.05 25.80
CA ARG A 87 -10.39 6.23 26.97
C ARG A 87 -11.88 5.87 27.07
N LYS A 88 -12.71 6.31 26.11
CA LYS A 88 -14.12 5.89 26.05
C LYS A 88 -14.18 4.41 25.70
N HIS A 89 -14.79 3.59 26.56
CA HIS A 89 -14.85 2.14 26.43
C HIS A 89 -15.26 1.65 25.02
N MET A 90 -16.30 2.24 24.43
CA MET A 90 -16.76 1.92 23.06
C MET A 90 -15.71 2.18 21.95
N LEU A 91 -14.72 3.02 22.21
CA LEU A 91 -13.76 3.51 21.23
C LEU A 91 -12.31 3.21 21.61
N GLU A 92 -12.06 2.52 22.71
CA GLU A 92 -10.71 2.34 23.22
C GLU A 92 -9.87 1.46 22.29
N ALA A 93 -8.56 1.71 22.29
CA ALA A 93 -7.56 0.84 21.70
C ALA A 93 -6.35 0.87 22.64
N PRO A 94 -6.37 0.07 23.72
CA PRO A 94 -5.53 0.28 24.90
C PRO A 94 -4.03 0.26 24.59
N PHE A 95 -3.62 -0.44 23.53
CA PHE A 95 -2.21 -0.55 23.12
C PHE A 95 -1.60 0.77 22.64
N PHE A 96 -2.34 1.64 21.96
CA PHE A 96 -1.80 2.91 21.44
C PHE A 96 -1.27 3.83 22.55
N PRO A 97 -2.07 4.20 23.57
CA PRO A 97 -1.63 5.07 24.64
C PRO A 97 -0.64 4.44 25.62
N THR A 98 -0.46 3.12 25.62
CA THR A 98 0.62 2.48 26.40
C THR A 98 1.97 2.56 25.69
N VAL A 99 1.98 2.67 24.36
CA VAL A 99 3.20 2.69 23.54
C VAL A 99 3.71 4.10 23.31
N MET A 100 2.82 5.05 23.01
CA MET A 100 3.19 6.46 22.82
C MET A 100 2.08 7.36 23.35
N ASN A 101 2.46 8.51 23.92
CA ASN A 101 1.49 9.51 24.34
C ASN A 101 0.76 10.13 23.12
N GLU A 102 -0.54 10.42 23.25
CA GLU A 102 -1.34 11.05 22.18
C GLU A 102 -0.68 12.33 21.65
N GLU A 103 -0.22 13.20 22.54
CA GLU A 103 0.37 14.49 22.20
C GLU A 103 1.65 14.31 21.39
N MET A 104 2.52 13.40 21.82
CA MET A 104 3.74 13.05 21.09
C MET A 104 3.42 12.55 19.68
N PHE A 105 2.48 11.59 19.56
CA PHE A 105 2.07 11.06 18.27
C PHE A 105 1.51 12.14 17.33
N LEU A 106 0.68 13.05 17.86
CA LEU A 106 0.09 14.14 17.09
C LEU A 106 1.14 15.18 16.67
N LEU A 107 2.13 15.47 17.53
CA LEU A 107 3.23 16.37 17.22
C LEU A 107 4.17 15.77 16.16
N LEU A 108 4.55 14.50 16.30
CA LEU A 108 5.32 13.78 15.27
C LEU A 108 4.58 13.79 13.93
N THR A 109 3.27 13.46 13.95
CA THR A 109 2.45 13.54 12.73
C THR A 109 2.43 14.94 12.12
N ARG A 110 2.50 16.00 12.94
CA ARG A 110 2.50 17.39 12.48
C ARG A 110 3.85 17.79 11.88
N PHE A 111 4.95 17.47 12.54
CA PHE A 111 6.27 17.95 12.16
C PHE A 111 7.06 17.02 11.24
N LEU A 112 6.58 15.79 10.99
CA LEU A 112 7.20 14.84 10.07
C LEU A 112 7.60 15.50 8.74
N HIS A 113 8.91 15.50 8.44
CA HIS A 113 9.53 16.10 7.26
C HIS A 113 10.67 15.22 6.72
N PHE A 114 11.08 15.43 5.47
CA PHE A 114 11.94 14.48 4.73
C PHE A 114 13.05 15.12 3.89
N VAL A 115 13.04 16.43 3.70
CA VAL A 115 13.89 17.10 2.71
C VAL A 115 14.29 18.48 3.22
N ASP A 116 15.58 18.80 3.09
CA ASP A 116 16.10 20.17 2.98
C ASP A 116 16.05 20.54 1.49
N ASN A 117 15.50 21.70 1.12
CA ASN A 117 15.00 22.03 -0.24
C ASN A 117 16.08 22.22 -1.32
N VAL A 118 17.21 21.52 -1.23
CA VAL A 118 18.32 21.57 -2.17
C VAL A 118 18.55 20.17 -2.74
N CYS A 119 18.44 20.06 -4.07
CA CYS A 119 18.63 18.87 -4.92
C CYS A 119 17.43 17.91 -5.09
N ALA A 120 16.78 18.03 -6.25
CA ALA A 120 16.14 16.89 -6.89
C ALA A 120 17.21 16.06 -7.62
N ARG A 121 17.31 14.77 -7.31
CA ARG A 121 18.07 13.81 -8.12
C ARG A 121 17.11 13.10 -9.07
N THR A 122 17.51 12.98 -10.34
CA THR A 122 16.85 12.11 -11.30
C THR A 122 17.46 10.72 -11.25
N TYR A 123 16.62 9.70 -11.17
CA TYR A 123 17.04 8.30 -11.26
C TYR A 123 16.75 7.78 -12.68
N GLU A 124 17.73 7.10 -13.29
CA GLU A 124 17.50 6.33 -14.50
C GLU A 124 17.12 4.90 -14.11
N THR A 125 15.93 4.45 -14.53
CA THR A 125 15.49 3.08 -14.37
C THR A 125 15.69 2.32 -15.68
N ARG A 126 16.31 1.13 -15.59
CA ARG A 126 16.45 0.20 -16.70
C ARG A 126 15.51 -0.98 -16.47
N ALA A 127 14.61 -1.23 -17.42
CA ALA A 127 13.72 -2.38 -17.41
C ALA A 127 13.78 -3.09 -18.77
N ASP A 128 13.69 -4.42 -18.77
CA ASP A 128 13.71 -5.20 -20.01
C ASP A 128 12.38 -5.09 -20.76
N VAL A 129 11.26 -5.14 -20.01
CA VAL A 129 9.90 -5.06 -20.57
C VAL A 129 8.97 -4.28 -19.63
N PHE A 130 8.22 -3.32 -20.17
CA PHE A 130 7.11 -2.66 -19.47
C PHE A 130 5.75 -3.27 -19.81
N TYR A 131 4.94 -3.52 -18.79
CA TYR A 131 3.50 -3.80 -18.94
C TYR A 131 2.73 -2.61 -18.40
N MET A 132 1.88 -2.00 -19.22
CA MET A 132 1.24 -0.72 -18.86
C MET A 132 -0.20 -0.59 -19.36
N ASP A 133 -0.99 0.16 -18.60
CA ASP A 133 -2.38 0.44 -18.94
C ASP A 133 -2.51 1.43 -20.12
N ASN A 134 -3.69 1.43 -20.72
CA ASN A 134 -4.09 2.25 -21.86
C ASN A 134 -3.89 3.76 -21.68
N PHE A 135 -3.75 4.25 -20.45
CA PHE A 135 -3.43 5.65 -20.20
C PHE A 135 -1.99 6.00 -20.62
N TYR A 136 -1.06 5.07 -20.52
CA TYR A 136 0.36 5.29 -20.84
C TYR A 136 0.71 4.83 -22.27
N THR A 137 0.04 3.80 -22.78
CA THR A 137 0.39 3.13 -24.05
C THR A 137 0.20 3.99 -25.30
N SER A 138 1.25 4.30 -26.06
CA SER A 138 1.15 4.94 -27.39
C SER A 138 2.18 4.40 -28.39
N PRO A 139 1.91 4.46 -29.72
CA PRO A 139 2.89 4.07 -30.74
C PRO A 139 4.23 4.82 -30.61
N ASP A 140 4.20 6.13 -30.40
CA ASP A 140 5.42 6.95 -30.26
C ASP A 140 6.23 6.57 -29.01
N LEU A 141 5.58 6.38 -27.85
CA LEU A 141 6.27 5.96 -26.63
C LEU A 141 6.94 4.59 -26.83
N PHE A 142 6.24 3.63 -27.43
CA PHE A 142 6.74 2.27 -27.61
C PHE A 142 7.95 2.26 -28.56
N GLN A 143 7.94 3.08 -29.62
CA GLN A 143 9.10 3.25 -30.49
C GLN A 143 10.30 3.84 -29.73
N ARG A 144 10.09 4.85 -28.87
CA ARG A 144 11.16 5.43 -28.03
C ARG A 144 11.70 4.43 -26.99
N LEU A 145 10.85 3.56 -26.44
CA LEU A 145 11.29 2.51 -25.52
C LEU A 145 12.17 1.48 -26.23
N VAL A 146 11.81 1.08 -27.45
CA VAL A 146 12.63 0.18 -28.28
C VAL A 146 13.99 0.80 -28.59
N GLN A 147 14.06 2.11 -28.89
CA GLN A 147 15.33 2.82 -29.06
C GLN A 147 16.23 2.78 -27.82
N ARG A 148 15.63 2.62 -26.63
CA ARG A 148 16.33 2.46 -25.34
C ARG A 148 16.49 1.00 -24.93
N THR A 149 16.32 0.05 -25.86
CA THR A 149 16.43 -1.39 -25.63
C THR A 149 15.41 -1.95 -24.62
N THR A 150 14.28 -1.27 -24.43
CA THR A 150 13.19 -1.71 -23.55
C THR A 150 11.96 -2.07 -24.38
N ASP A 151 11.46 -3.28 -24.18
CA ASP A 151 10.20 -3.70 -24.78
C ASP A 151 9.00 -3.20 -23.98
N ALA A 152 7.83 -3.16 -24.61
CA ALA A 152 6.59 -2.77 -23.94
C ALA A 152 5.39 -3.54 -24.46
N VAL A 153 4.42 -3.74 -23.57
CA VAL A 153 3.13 -4.38 -23.82
C VAL A 153 2.07 -3.59 -23.07
N GLY A 154 0.99 -3.22 -23.73
CA GLY A 154 -0.07 -2.50 -23.04
C GLY A 154 -1.37 -2.52 -23.78
N THR A 155 -2.48 -2.41 -23.05
CA THR A 155 -3.75 -2.09 -23.69
C THR A 155 -3.67 -0.71 -24.32
N VAL A 156 -4.41 -0.46 -25.41
CA VAL A 156 -4.31 0.81 -26.13
C VAL A 156 -5.69 1.30 -26.56
N LYS A 157 -5.92 2.61 -26.47
CA LYS A 157 -7.11 3.23 -27.08
C LYS A 157 -6.88 3.32 -28.59
N ILE A 158 -7.75 2.69 -29.40
CA ILE A 158 -7.65 2.67 -30.87
C ILE A 158 -7.60 4.08 -31.48
N MET A 159 -8.18 5.07 -30.80
CA MET A 159 -8.20 6.47 -31.25
C MET A 159 -6.87 7.22 -31.04
N ARG A 160 -5.84 6.60 -30.46
CA ARG A 160 -4.53 7.25 -30.31
C ARG A 160 -3.88 7.53 -31.67
N LYS A 161 -3.17 8.65 -31.75
CA LYS A 161 -2.40 9.04 -32.94
C LYS A 161 -1.39 7.93 -33.30
N GLY A 162 -1.32 7.59 -34.59
CA GLY A 162 -0.44 6.55 -35.10
C GLY A 162 -1.00 5.13 -35.05
N MET A 163 -2.22 4.93 -34.55
CA MET A 163 -2.87 3.61 -34.60
C MET A 163 -3.37 3.27 -36.02
N PRO A 164 -3.25 2.01 -36.48
CA PRO A 164 -3.67 1.62 -37.82
C PRO A 164 -5.18 1.69 -38.01
N ILE A 165 -5.61 2.17 -39.18
CA ILE A 165 -7.04 2.41 -39.49
C ILE A 165 -7.81 1.08 -39.53
N ASP A 166 -7.19 0.00 -40.00
CA ASP A 166 -7.83 -1.33 -40.09
C ASP A 166 -8.32 -1.87 -38.75
N LEU A 167 -7.69 -1.47 -37.63
CA LEU A 167 -8.12 -1.86 -36.29
C LEU A 167 -9.44 -1.18 -35.86
N LYS A 168 -9.92 -0.15 -36.58
CA LYS A 168 -11.21 0.48 -36.31
C LYS A 168 -12.39 -0.38 -36.78
N LYS A 169 -12.16 -1.39 -37.62
CA LYS A 169 -13.22 -2.29 -38.13
C LYS A 169 -13.97 -2.97 -36.97
N LYS A 170 -15.29 -3.18 -37.16
CA LYS A 170 -16.13 -3.94 -36.23
C LYS A 170 -15.83 -5.43 -36.44
N LEU A 171 -15.56 -6.12 -35.34
CA LEU A 171 -15.22 -7.54 -35.32
C LEU A 171 -16.38 -8.36 -34.75
N LYS A 172 -16.59 -9.57 -35.28
CA LYS A 172 -17.45 -10.59 -34.67
C LYS A 172 -16.73 -11.27 -33.52
N LYS A 173 -17.49 -11.85 -32.58
CA LYS A 173 -16.93 -12.55 -31.41
C LYS A 173 -15.99 -13.68 -31.86
N GLY A 174 -14.76 -13.67 -31.34
CA GLY A 174 -13.71 -14.62 -31.70
C GLY A 174 -12.74 -14.11 -32.77
N GLU A 175 -13.10 -13.05 -33.52
CA GLU A 175 -12.22 -12.49 -34.55
C GLU A 175 -11.08 -11.65 -33.95
N VAL A 176 -9.96 -11.66 -34.67
CA VAL A 176 -8.73 -10.94 -34.36
C VAL A 176 -8.26 -10.23 -35.62
N VAL A 177 -7.82 -8.99 -35.48
CA VAL A 177 -7.11 -8.23 -36.53
C VAL A 177 -5.80 -7.71 -35.96
N SER A 178 -4.73 -7.83 -36.72
CA SER A 178 -3.40 -7.35 -36.37
C SER A 178 -2.86 -6.43 -37.47
N ALA A 179 -1.96 -5.54 -37.07
CA ALA A 179 -1.17 -4.72 -37.99
C ALA A 179 0.23 -4.56 -37.40
N LYS A 180 1.25 -4.60 -38.26
CA LYS A 180 2.66 -4.62 -37.86
C LYS A 180 3.40 -3.46 -38.53
N CYS A 181 4.28 -2.81 -37.79
CA CYS A 181 5.19 -1.77 -38.30
C CYS A 181 6.54 -1.89 -37.59
N GLY A 182 7.52 -2.49 -38.27
CA GLY A 182 8.79 -2.89 -37.65
C GLY A 182 8.55 -3.85 -36.48
N LYS A 183 9.14 -3.55 -35.32
CA LYS A 183 8.95 -4.33 -34.07
C LYS A 183 7.59 -4.11 -33.41
N LEU A 184 6.85 -3.06 -33.81
CA LEU A 184 5.58 -2.70 -33.19
C LEU A 184 4.44 -3.52 -33.80
N VAL A 185 3.67 -4.20 -32.95
CA VAL A 185 2.47 -4.95 -33.32
C VAL A 185 1.28 -4.35 -32.59
N ALA A 186 0.28 -3.93 -33.36
CA ALA A 186 -1.03 -3.52 -32.86
C ALA A 186 -2.03 -4.64 -33.14
N LEU A 187 -2.76 -5.07 -32.12
CA LEU A 187 -3.73 -6.16 -32.20
C LEU A 187 -5.06 -5.73 -31.59
N LYS A 188 -6.16 -6.10 -32.25
CA LYS A 188 -7.51 -5.99 -31.69
C LYS A 188 -8.21 -7.34 -31.79
N CYS A 189 -8.78 -7.78 -30.66
CA CYS A 189 -9.56 -9.01 -30.58
C CYS A 189 -10.94 -8.74 -29.97
N LYS A 190 -11.95 -9.48 -30.44
CA LYS A 190 -13.32 -9.39 -29.93
C LYS A 190 -13.66 -10.59 -29.06
N TYR A 191 -13.84 -10.35 -27.76
CA TYR A 191 -14.43 -11.32 -26.83
C TYR A 191 -15.85 -10.88 -26.44
N LYS A 192 -16.12 -10.72 -25.13
CA LYS A 192 -17.33 -10.02 -24.64
C LYS A 192 -17.26 -8.52 -24.95
N ARG A 193 -16.05 -7.96 -24.93
CA ARG A 193 -15.73 -6.57 -25.30
C ARG A 193 -14.54 -6.59 -26.27
N ASP A 194 -14.34 -5.48 -26.98
CA ASP A 194 -13.15 -5.26 -27.79
C ASP A 194 -11.97 -5.07 -26.84
N VAL A 195 -10.88 -5.78 -27.10
CA VAL A 195 -9.60 -5.56 -26.42
C VAL A 195 -8.60 -5.20 -27.50
N SER A 196 -7.88 -4.10 -27.28
CA SER A 196 -6.82 -3.65 -28.17
C SER A 196 -5.53 -3.55 -27.39
N VAL A 197 -4.48 -4.14 -27.95
CA VAL A 197 -3.16 -4.24 -27.35
C VAL A 197 -2.13 -3.71 -28.34
N LEU A 198 -1.15 -2.99 -27.81
CA LEU A 198 0.07 -2.61 -28.51
C LEU A 198 1.22 -3.36 -27.84
N THR A 199 2.15 -3.90 -28.62
CA THR A 199 3.27 -4.69 -28.11
C THR A 199 4.49 -4.54 -29.01
N THR A 200 5.69 -4.49 -28.42
CA THR A 200 6.96 -4.62 -29.15
C THR A 200 7.65 -5.96 -28.88
N LYS A 201 7.12 -6.74 -27.94
CA LYS A 201 7.68 -8.03 -27.52
C LYS A 201 7.14 -9.22 -28.32
N HIS A 202 5.87 -9.16 -28.69
CA HIS A 202 5.10 -10.30 -29.18
C HIS A 202 4.69 -10.13 -30.63
N SER A 203 4.59 -11.24 -31.36
CA SER A 203 3.90 -11.36 -32.64
C SER A 203 2.37 -11.46 -32.43
N ASP A 204 1.63 -11.73 -33.51
CA ASP A 204 0.20 -12.03 -33.51
C ASP A 204 -0.12 -13.52 -33.29
N GLU A 205 0.81 -14.26 -32.70
CA GLU A 205 0.63 -15.66 -32.33
C GLU A 205 -0.51 -15.84 -31.32
N MET A 206 -1.29 -16.90 -31.56
CA MET A 206 -2.43 -17.30 -30.75
C MET A 206 -2.08 -18.57 -29.98
N GLN A 207 -2.46 -18.63 -28.71
CA GLN A 207 -2.33 -19.83 -27.90
C GLN A 207 -3.66 -20.28 -27.27
N PRO A 208 -3.90 -21.60 -27.18
CA PRO A 208 -5.06 -22.14 -26.51
C PRO A 208 -4.94 -21.90 -25.00
N VAL A 209 -5.96 -21.29 -24.41
CA VAL A 209 -6.05 -21.07 -22.97
C VAL A 209 -7.25 -21.81 -22.42
N SER A 210 -7.00 -22.62 -21.39
CA SER A 210 -8.05 -23.32 -20.66
C SER A 210 -8.96 -22.34 -19.90
N ARG A 211 -10.26 -22.60 -19.93
CA ARG A 211 -11.30 -21.95 -19.14
C ARG A 211 -12.08 -22.99 -18.36
N LYS A 212 -12.74 -22.54 -17.28
CA LYS A 212 -13.57 -23.39 -16.40
C LYS A 212 -12.82 -24.64 -15.92
N GLY A 213 -11.56 -24.48 -15.51
CA GLY A 213 -10.75 -25.56 -14.94
C GLY A 213 -10.43 -26.72 -15.89
N GLY A 214 -10.40 -26.51 -17.21
CA GLY A 214 -10.05 -27.56 -18.18
C GLY A 214 -11.13 -27.85 -19.21
N LEU A 215 -12.38 -27.48 -18.93
CA LEU A 215 -13.55 -27.92 -19.70
C LEU A 215 -13.71 -27.23 -21.06
N GLU A 216 -13.14 -26.04 -21.24
CA GLU A 216 -13.24 -25.26 -22.47
C GLU A 216 -11.88 -24.68 -22.86
N PHE A 217 -11.55 -24.69 -24.14
CA PHE A 217 -10.34 -24.04 -24.66
C PHE A 217 -10.72 -22.84 -25.54
N VAL A 218 -10.05 -21.71 -25.32
CA VAL A 218 -10.23 -20.51 -26.12
C VAL A 218 -8.87 -19.99 -26.56
N ASN A 219 -8.71 -19.79 -27.87
CA ASN A 219 -7.50 -19.20 -28.43
C ASN A 219 -7.41 -17.72 -28.08
N LYS A 220 -6.28 -17.31 -27.52
CA LYS A 220 -5.97 -15.91 -27.18
C LYS A 220 -4.60 -15.50 -27.71
N PRO A 221 -4.42 -14.23 -28.12
CA PRO A 221 -3.10 -13.73 -28.48
C PRO A 221 -2.14 -13.81 -27.31
N MET A 222 -0.88 -14.17 -27.56
CA MET A 222 0.15 -14.26 -26.52
C MET A 222 0.32 -12.96 -25.74
N CYS A 223 0.29 -11.82 -26.44
CA CYS A 223 0.39 -10.50 -25.80
C CYS A 223 -0.74 -10.23 -24.79
N VAL A 224 -1.95 -10.75 -25.03
CA VAL A 224 -3.10 -10.61 -24.11
C VAL A 224 -2.96 -11.53 -22.91
N ILE A 225 -2.49 -12.77 -23.11
CA ILE A 225 -2.25 -13.71 -22.02
C ILE A 225 -1.22 -13.13 -21.06
N GLU A 226 -0.10 -12.66 -21.62
CA GLU A 226 1.00 -12.14 -20.85
C GLU A 226 0.68 -10.81 -20.17
N TYR A 227 -0.03 -9.91 -20.87
CA TYR A 227 -0.55 -8.69 -20.26
C TYR A 227 -1.40 -8.99 -19.02
N ASN A 228 -2.36 -9.91 -19.12
CA ASN A 228 -3.22 -10.25 -17.98
C ASN A 228 -2.42 -10.87 -16.81
N LYS A 229 -1.38 -11.67 -17.12
CA LYS A 229 -0.50 -12.26 -16.09
C LYS A 229 0.21 -11.17 -15.29
N TYR A 230 0.83 -10.19 -15.95
CA TYR A 230 1.63 -9.17 -15.27
C TYR A 230 0.78 -8.05 -14.67
N MET A 231 -0.27 -7.60 -15.36
CA MET A 231 -1.22 -6.62 -14.81
C MET A 231 -1.97 -7.18 -13.61
N GLY A 232 -2.32 -8.48 -13.62
CA GLY A 232 -2.89 -9.14 -12.44
C GLY A 232 -1.98 -9.08 -11.21
N GLY A 233 -0.65 -9.02 -11.40
CA GLY A 233 0.30 -8.78 -10.31
C GLY A 233 0.24 -7.35 -9.76
N VAL A 234 0.03 -6.36 -10.63
CA VAL A 234 -0.17 -4.95 -10.23
C VAL A 234 -1.47 -4.80 -9.44
N ASP A 235 -2.57 -5.36 -9.97
CA ASP A 235 -3.88 -5.34 -9.32
C ASP A 235 -3.84 -6.06 -7.96
N LEU A 236 -3.16 -7.21 -7.88
CA LEU A 236 -2.96 -7.94 -6.63
C LEU A 236 -2.15 -7.12 -5.62
N LYS A 237 -1.08 -6.45 -6.04
CA LYS A 237 -0.30 -5.56 -5.18
C LYS A 237 -1.19 -4.43 -4.64
N ASP A 238 -1.98 -3.79 -5.48
CA ASP A 238 -2.91 -2.73 -5.06
C ASP A 238 -3.98 -3.26 -4.08
N GLN A 239 -4.53 -4.45 -4.33
CA GLN A 239 -5.46 -5.12 -3.40
C GLN A 239 -4.81 -5.41 -2.04
N LEU A 240 -3.56 -5.90 -2.02
CA LEU A 240 -2.82 -6.19 -0.80
C LEU A 240 -2.47 -4.92 0.00
N LEU A 241 -2.19 -3.81 -0.68
CA LEU A 241 -1.96 -2.51 -0.04
C LEU A 241 -3.25 -1.94 0.57
N GLU A 242 -4.37 -2.00 -0.16
CA GLU A 242 -5.67 -1.50 0.29
C GLU A 242 -6.18 -2.27 1.53
N THR A 243 -5.87 -3.57 1.63
CA THR A 243 -6.23 -4.41 2.78
C THR A 243 -5.69 -3.84 4.11
N PHE A 244 -4.54 -3.18 4.08
CA PHE A 244 -3.91 -2.55 5.25
C PHE A 244 -3.53 -1.11 4.92
N LEU A 245 -4.53 -0.28 4.57
CA LEU A 245 -4.32 1.09 4.10
C LEU A 245 -3.71 2.02 5.17
N LEU A 246 -2.55 2.60 4.91
CA LEU A 246 -1.92 3.59 5.81
C LEU A 246 -2.29 5.04 5.41
N GLU A 247 -2.75 5.22 4.18
CA GLU A 247 -3.10 6.50 3.59
C GLU A 247 -4.45 6.99 4.11
N ARG A 248 -4.43 8.07 4.88
CA ARG A 248 -5.67 8.64 5.40
C ARG A 248 -6.39 9.46 4.34
N LYS A 249 -7.69 9.21 4.17
CA LYS A 249 -8.56 9.95 3.22
C LYS A 249 -8.50 11.47 3.40
N ARG A 250 -8.38 11.97 4.64
CA ARG A 250 -8.39 13.41 4.98
C ARG A 250 -6.99 14.00 5.25
N GLN A 251 -5.91 13.39 4.76
CA GLN A 251 -4.55 13.90 4.91
C GLN A 251 -4.33 15.13 4.01
N LYS A 252 -4.12 16.32 4.60
CA LYS A 252 -3.95 17.58 3.85
C LYS A 252 -2.55 17.75 3.24
N ALA A 253 -1.52 17.25 3.92
CA ALA A 253 -0.15 17.31 3.43
C ALA A 253 0.11 16.15 2.46
N TRP A 254 0.21 16.46 1.16
CA TRP A 254 0.32 15.45 0.10
C TRP A 254 1.55 14.55 0.27
N TYR A 255 2.68 15.10 0.71
CA TYR A 255 3.93 14.35 0.89
C TYR A 255 3.82 13.32 2.02
N LYS A 256 3.00 13.57 3.06
CA LYS A 256 2.72 12.59 4.11
C LYS A 256 1.85 11.44 3.60
N LYS A 257 0.96 11.71 2.65
CA LYS A 257 0.19 10.66 1.97
C LYS A 257 1.11 9.77 1.14
N LEU A 258 2.03 10.38 0.40
CA LEU A 258 3.08 9.64 -0.34
C LEU A 258 3.96 8.82 0.61
N PHE A 259 4.42 9.41 1.72
CA PHE A 259 5.21 8.70 2.72
C PHE A 259 4.47 7.47 3.27
N ASN A 260 3.20 7.62 3.67
CA ASN A 260 2.40 6.50 4.17
C ASN A 260 2.26 5.38 3.13
N HIS A 261 2.13 5.74 1.84
CA HIS A 261 2.12 4.76 0.75
C HIS A 261 3.45 4.02 0.62
N LEU A 262 4.57 4.74 0.72
CA LEU A 262 5.91 4.16 0.70
C LEU A 262 6.14 3.22 1.89
N VAL A 263 5.70 3.59 3.10
CA VAL A 263 5.75 2.71 4.28
C VAL A 263 4.91 1.44 4.03
N ASN A 264 3.69 1.58 3.52
CA ASN A 264 2.84 0.41 3.25
C ASN A 264 3.45 -0.52 2.20
N THR A 265 4.04 0.07 1.16
CA THR A 265 4.76 -0.64 0.10
C THR A 265 6.01 -1.35 0.63
N ALA A 266 6.79 -0.69 1.49
CA ALA A 266 7.97 -1.29 2.12
C ALA A 266 7.58 -2.48 3.01
N VAL A 267 6.53 -2.36 3.82
CA VAL A 267 6.00 -3.47 4.64
C VAL A 267 5.53 -4.63 3.77
N LEU A 268 4.84 -4.35 2.67
CA LEU A 268 4.41 -5.39 1.72
C LEU A 268 5.60 -6.07 1.04
N ASN A 269 6.60 -5.32 0.61
CA ASN A 269 7.80 -5.87 -0.02
C ASN A 269 8.60 -6.72 0.97
N ALA A 270 8.73 -6.28 2.23
CA ALA A 270 9.34 -7.06 3.31
C ALA A 270 8.58 -8.38 3.53
N TYR A 271 7.26 -8.35 3.55
CA TYR A 271 6.43 -9.56 3.64
C TYR A 271 6.66 -10.51 2.45
N ILE A 272 6.72 -9.98 1.22
CA ILE A 272 6.98 -10.80 0.02
C ILE A 272 8.35 -11.47 0.10
N LEU A 273 9.39 -10.75 0.55
CA LEU A 273 10.73 -11.32 0.74
C LEU A 273 10.73 -12.38 1.85
N TYR A 274 10.06 -12.10 2.97
CA TYR A 274 9.87 -13.05 4.07
C TYR A 274 9.22 -14.36 3.59
N CYS A 275 8.17 -14.28 2.76
CA CYS A 275 7.53 -15.44 2.16
C CYS A 275 8.44 -16.18 1.16
N LYS A 276 9.20 -15.44 0.34
CA LYS A 276 10.15 -16.03 -0.62
C LYS A 276 11.29 -16.79 0.05
N ALA A 277 11.64 -16.44 1.29
CA ALA A 277 12.61 -17.17 2.09
C ALA A 277 12.07 -18.51 2.65
N GLY A 278 10.82 -18.87 2.36
CA GLY A 278 10.21 -20.14 2.75
C GLY A 278 9.19 -20.03 3.88
N ASN A 279 9.01 -18.84 4.47
CA ASN A 279 8.04 -18.63 5.54
C ASN A 279 6.60 -18.65 5.02
N LYS A 280 5.74 -19.40 5.69
CA LYS A 280 4.30 -19.46 5.42
C LYS A 280 3.53 -18.87 6.59
N ARG A 281 3.54 -17.54 6.73
CA ARG A 281 2.69 -16.82 7.69
C ARG A 281 1.75 -15.88 6.96
N ASP A 282 0.58 -15.66 7.56
CA ASP A 282 -0.38 -14.68 7.08
C ASP A 282 0.17 -13.23 7.19
N ASN A 283 -0.25 -12.36 6.28
CA ASN A 283 0.20 -10.96 6.20
C ASN A 283 -0.16 -10.17 7.47
N LEU A 284 -1.35 -10.39 8.05
CA LEU A 284 -1.73 -9.75 9.32
C LEU A 284 -0.76 -10.14 10.42
N LEU A 285 -0.47 -11.44 10.54
CA LEU A 285 0.44 -11.95 11.57
C LEU A 285 1.88 -11.47 11.36
N PHE A 286 2.33 -11.35 10.11
CA PHE A 286 3.61 -10.73 9.78
C PHE A 286 3.68 -9.29 10.29
N ARG A 287 2.66 -8.47 10.01
CA ARG A 287 2.61 -7.07 10.44
C ARG A 287 2.57 -6.91 11.96
N ILE A 288 1.79 -7.74 12.66
CA ILE A 288 1.75 -7.74 14.13
C ILE A 288 3.12 -8.08 14.71
N ASN A 289 3.78 -9.11 14.17
CA ASN A 289 5.11 -9.51 14.63
C ASN A 289 6.17 -8.43 14.34
N LEU A 290 6.12 -7.81 13.16
CA LEU A 290 6.99 -6.70 12.80
C LEU A 290 6.85 -5.55 13.80
N VAL A 291 5.61 -5.11 14.06
CA VAL A 291 5.32 -4.05 15.05
C VAL A 291 5.87 -4.41 16.42
N ASN A 292 5.60 -5.62 16.91
CA ASN A 292 6.09 -6.05 18.23
C ASN A 292 7.63 -6.01 18.30
N LYS A 293 8.33 -6.43 17.25
CA LYS A 293 9.79 -6.40 17.20
C LYS A 293 10.36 -4.98 17.16
N ILE A 294 9.78 -4.08 16.36
CA ILE A 294 10.21 -2.67 16.29
C ILE A 294 10.04 -2.02 17.67
N ILE A 295 8.89 -2.23 18.30
CA ILE A 295 8.59 -1.65 19.61
C ILE A 295 9.51 -2.24 20.70
N ALA A 296 9.72 -3.56 20.72
CA ALA A 296 10.63 -4.20 21.67
C ALA A 296 12.09 -3.73 21.51
N LYS A 297 12.55 -3.49 20.28
CA LYS A 297 13.86 -2.89 19.99
C LYS A 297 13.97 -1.45 20.50
N SER A 298 12.86 -0.70 20.50
CA SER A 298 12.85 0.73 20.82
C SER A 298 12.64 1.05 22.30
N HIS A 299 11.84 0.25 23.02
CA HIS A 299 11.54 0.44 24.46
C HIS A 299 12.26 -0.57 25.38
N GLY A 300 13.00 -1.54 24.83
CA GLY A 300 13.46 -2.72 25.57
C GLY A 300 12.32 -3.74 25.76
N GLN A 301 12.65 -4.95 26.24
CA GLN A 301 11.67 -6.06 26.39
C GLN A 301 10.53 -5.81 27.41
N ASN A 302 10.43 -4.63 28.02
CA ASN A 302 9.50 -4.31 29.10
C ASN A 302 8.19 -3.65 28.63
N LEU A 303 7.46 -4.29 27.72
CA LEU A 303 6.03 -3.97 27.53
C LEU A 303 5.08 -4.97 28.20
N GLU A 304 5.62 -6.05 28.76
CA GLU A 304 4.87 -6.88 29.68
C GLU A 304 4.93 -6.31 31.10
N LYS A 305 3.99 -5.42 31.40
CA LYS A 305 3.19 -5.35 32.65
C LYS A 305 2.67 -3.93 32.89
N CYS A 306 1.40 -3.73 32.55
CA CYS A 306 0.49 -2.89 33.34
C CYS A 306 -0.88 -3.55 33.28
N LYS A 307 -1.07 -4.65 34.01
CA LYS A 307 -2.41 -5.08 34.38
C LYS A 307 -2.97 -3.97 35.28
N GLY A 308 -3.84 -3.13 34.72
CA GLY A 308 -4.66 -2.23 35.54
C GLY A 308 -5.48 -3.05 36.53
N ARG A 309 -5.84 -2.43 37.66
CA ARG A 309 -6.73 -3.01 38.68
C ARG A 309 -7.99 -3.55 37.98
N PRO A 310 -8.44 -4.79 38.25
CA PRO A 310 -9.71 -5.27 37.71
C PRO A 310 -10.80 -4.27 38.09
N SER A 311 -11.64 -3.85 37.13
CA SER A 311 -12.80 -3.04 37.47
C SER A 311 -13.80 -3.94 38.20
N ASP A 312 -14.20 -3.54 39.39
CA ASP A 312 -15.13 -4.27 40.27
C ASP A 312 -16.60 -4.12 39.83
N THR A 313 -16.83 -4.13 38.53
CA THR A 313 -18.17 -4.10 37.93
C THR A 313 -18.29 -5.24 36.96
N ASP A 314 -18.42 -6.45 37.52
CA ASP A 314 -19.18 -7.51 36.90
C ASP A 314 -20.64 -7.04 36.81
N MET A 315 -20.93 -6.17 35.84
CA MET A 315 -22.27 -6.18 35.28
C MET A 315 -22.27 -7.31 34.29
N GLU A 316 -22.67 -8.50 34.78
CA GLU A 316 -23.01 -9.66 33.97
C GLU A 316 -23.78 -9.17 32.74
N CYS A 317 -23.09 -9.13 31.61
CA CYS A 317 -23.77 -9.03 30.32
C CYS A 317 -24.46 -10.39 30.19
N THR A 318 -25.72 -10.45 30.63
CA THR A 318 -26.61 -11.57 30.37
C THR A 318 -26.71 -11.70 28.87
N ARG A 319 -25.82 -12.50 28.31
CA ARG A 319 -25.89 -13.00 26.94
C ARG A 319 -27.29 -13.59 26.82
N LEU A 320 -28.14 -13.02 25.98
CA LEU A 320 -29.47 -13.56 25.71
C LEU A 320 -29.28 -15.01 25.24
N THR A 321 -29.48 -15.97 26.13
CA THR A 321 -29.48 -17.42 25.87
C THR A 321 -30.84 -17.87 25.34
N GLY A 322 -31.56 -16.99 24.66
CA GLY A 322 -32.79 -17.33 23.94
C GLY A 322 -32.47 -17.72 22.51
N GLN A 323 -32.50 -19.02 22.20
CA GLN A 323 -32.61 -19.47 20.82
C GLN A 323 -33.98 -19.03 20.28
N HIS A 324 -34.03 -17.89 19.60
CA HIS A 324 -35.20 -17.51 18.82
C HIS A 324 -35.24 -18.39 17.56
N PHE A 325 -35.77 -19.60 17.70
CA PHE A 325 -36.24 -20.36 16.55
C PHE A 325 -37.56 -19.76 16.05
N ILE A 326 -37.73 -19.74 14.74
CA ILE A 326 -39.03 -19.54 14.10
C ILE A 326 -39.93 -20.69 14.57
N ARG A 327 -40.94 -20.41 15.42
CA ARG A 327 -42.03 -21.34 15.70
C ARG A 327 -43.14 -21.11 14.68
N GLU A 328 -43.66 -22.19 14.10
CA GLU A 328 -44.90 -22.16 13.32
C GLU A 328 -46.06 -21.68 14.19
N ASN A 329 -46.82 -20.71 13.68
CA ASN A 329 -48.06 -20.27 14.31
C ASN A 329 -49.14 -21.35 14.10
N PRO A 330 -49.77 -21.89 15.16
CA PRO A 330 -50.92 -22.76 14.97
C PRO A 330 -52.06 -21.97 14.32
N LYS A 331 -52.82 -22.65 13.45
CA LYS A 331 -53.97 -22.05 12.77
C LYS A 331 -55.04 -21.68 13.80
N THR A 332 -55.57 -20.48 13.68
CA THR A 332 -56.74 -20.02 14.43
C THR A 332 -57.91 -20.96 14.14
N GLU A 333 -58.46 -21.59 15.17
CA GLU A 333 -59.73 -22.32 15.06
C GLU A 333 -60.84 -21.29 14.76
N THR A 334 -61.66 -21.61 13.76
CA THR A 334 -62.79 -20.82 13.26
C THR A 334 -63.94 -20.73 14.24
#